data_AF-A0A967CXV1-F1
#
_entry.id   AF-A0A967CXV1-F1
#
_cell.length_a   1.000
_cell.length_b   1.000
_cell.length_c   1.000
_cell.angle_alpha   90.00
_cell.angle_beta   90.00
_cell.angle_gamma   90.00
#
_symmetry.space_group_name_H-M   'P 1'
#
loop_
_entity.id
_entity.type
_entity.pdbx_description
1 polymer ?
#
loop_
_entity_poly.entity_id
_entity_poly.type
_entity_poly.pdbx_seq_one_letter_code
_entity_poly.pdbx_strand_id
1 'polypeptide(L)'
;MNMNSHTFLAKTIHWTFSILYAYGIIKQVDDLDELEDASLLNFEIIFAFVFLIVVMVRFFYMKDAKTLLGANYEMHKGHLFIAKATHRIIYFSLIMLPTTGLLIAGVFNSGIPGMRIAIALHEIAAFLSYITIGIHVAASLYSRFKGEGIWNAMVPVWQESKKNGSKLVSTLETIEHKLYDQIEKKLLD
;
A
#
# COMPACT_ATOMS: atom_id res chain seq x y z
N MET A 1 19.17 8.17 20.60
CA MET A 1 18.99 6.96 19.77
C MET A 1 18.95 7.42 18.32
N ASN A 2 19.76 6.82 17.45
CA ASN A 2 19.79 7.16 16.04
C ASN A 2 18.47 6.67 15.43
N MET A 3 17.52 7.56 15.16
CA MET A 3 16.23 7.16 14.59
C MET A 3 16.47 6.78 13.12
N ASN A 4 16.47 5.47 12.84
CA ASN A 4 16.42 4.95 11.48
C ASN A 4 15.07 5.38 10.86
N SER A 5 15.07 6.51 10.16
CA SER A 5 13.88 7.11 9.56
C SER A 5 14.04 7.19 8.05
N HIS A 6 12.91 7.14 7.34
CA HIS A 6 12.94 7.40 5.90
C HIS A 6 13.30 8.86 5.64
N THR A 7 13.87 9.10 4.45
CA THR A 7 14.21 10.45 3.99
C THR A 7 12.95 11.32 3.93
N PHE A 8 13.13 12.64 3.99
CA PHE A 8 12.01 13.57 3.80
C PHE A 8 11.27 13.30 2.48
N LEU A 9 12.03 13.09 1.39
CA LEU A 9 11.46 12.79 0.07
C LEU A 9 10.63 11.49 0.06
N ALA A 10 11.09 10.41 0.72
CA ALA A 10 10.33 9.17 0.85
C ALA A 10 8.97 9.41 1.52
N LYS A 11 8.96 10.18 2.61
CA LYS A 11 7.75 10.51 3.37
C LYS A 11 6.81 11.37 2.53
N THR A 12 7.33 12.40 1.86
CA THR A 12 6.55 13.25 0.96
C THR A 12 5.88 12.43 -0.14
N ILE A 13 6.64 11.58 -0.85
CA ILE A 13 6.09 10.73 -1.90
C ILE A 13 5.02 9.77 -1.34
N HIS A 14 5.26 9.16 -0.18
CA HIS A 14 4.29 8.25 0.44
C HIS A 14 2.97 8.95 0.81
N TRP A 15 3.03 10.12 1.46
CA TRP A 15 1.82 10.84 1.88
C TRP A 15 1.08 11.50 0.72
N THR A 16 1.80 12.06 -0.25
CA THR A 16 1.19 12.53 -1.52
C THR A 16 0.46 11.39 -2.21
N PHE A 17 1.11 10.21 -2.31
CA PHE A 17 0.48 9.02 -2.86
C PHE A 17 -0.80 8.63 -2.09
N SER A 18 -0.76 8.62 -0.75
CA SER A 18 -1.93 8.24 0.06
C SER A 18 -3.12 9.20 -0.14
N ILE A 19 -2.86 10.50 -0.28
CA ILE A 19 -3.90 11.50 -0.56
C ILE A 19 -4.48 11.30 -1.95
N LEU A 20 -3.63 11.09 -2.97
CA LEU A 20 -4.07 10.82 -4.33
C LEU A 20 -4.91 9.53 -4.41
N TYR A 21 -4.48 8.47 -3.72
CA TYR A 21 -5.24 7.22 -3.68
C TYR A 21 -6.61 7.42 -3.05
N ALA A 22 -6.68 8.09 -1.89
CA ALA A 22 -7.95 8.40 -1.24
C ALA A 22 -8.87 9.25 -2.14
N TYR A 23 -8.32 10.24 -2.85
CA TYR A 23 -9.06 11.02 -3.83
C TYR A 23 -9.64 10.13 -4.94
N GLY A 24 -8.82 9.24 -5.51
CA GLY A 24 -9.26 8.29 -6.55
C GLY A 24 -10.41 7.40 -6.09
N ILE A 25 -10.41 6.95 -4.83
CA ILE A 25 -11.52 6.14 -4.29
C ILE A 25 -12.79 6.97 -4.11
N ILE A 26 -12.68 8.21 -3.62
CA ILE A 26 -13.83 9.10 -3.41
C ILE A 26 -14.45 9.54 -4.74
N LYS A 27 -13.64 9.63 -5.79
CA LYS A 27 -14.02 10.14 -7.11
C LYS A 27 -14.10 9.07 -8.19
N GLN A 28 -14.03 7.80 -7.81
CA GLN A 28 -14.15 6.70 -8.76
C GLN A 28 -15.48 6.77 -9.51
N VAL A 29 -15.45 6.35 -10.78
CA VAL A 29 -16.64 6.17 -11.62
C VAL A 29 -17.45 5.00 -11.08
N ASP A 30 -18.77 5.18 -10.95
CA ASP A 30 -19.68 4.12 -10.46
C ASP A 30 -20.20 3.28 -11.63
N ASP A 31 -20.65 3.95 -12.70
CA ASP A 31 -21.18 3.31 -13.91
C ASP A 31 -20.39 3.69 -15.17
N LEU A 32 -20.22 2.72 -16.09
CA LEU A 32 -19.52 2.95 -17.36
C LEU A 32 -20.14 4.05 -18.22
N ASP A 33 -21.46 4.24 -18.11
CA ASP A 33 -22.20 5.24 -18.89
C ASP A 33 -21.74 6.66 -18.55
N GLU A 34 -21.16 6.89 -17.36
CA GLU A 34 -20.56 8.19 -17.01
C GLU A 34 -19.38 8.54 -17.94
N LEU A 35 -18.69 7.55 -18.50
CA LEU A 35 -17.56 7.77 -19.41
C LEU A 35 -17.98 8.34 -20.78
N GLU A 36 -19.28 8.41 -21.08
CA GLU A 36 -19.80 9.15 -22.23
C GLU A 36 -19.54 10.67 -22.11
N ASP A 37 -19.39 11.19 -20.89
CA ASP A 37 -18.89 12.54 -20.67
C ASP A 37 -17.39 12.61 -21.01
N ALA A 38 -17.08 13.22 -22.16
CA ALA A 38 -15.72 13.38 -22.64
C ALA A 38 -14.82 14.16 -21.67
N SER A 39 -15.36 15.08 -20.87
CA SER A 39 -14.60 15.79 -19.85
C SER A 39 -14.23 14.85 -18.70
N LEU A 40 -15.16 14.01 -18.25
CA LEU A 40 -14.90 13.01 -17.21
C LEU A 40 -13.88 11.96 -17.69
N LEU A 41 -14.08 11.40 -18.87
CA LEU A 41 -13.15 10.41 -19.44
C LEU A 41 -11.73 10.97 -19.57
N ASN A 42 -11.57 12.20 -20.06
CA ASN A 42 -10.27 12.85 -20.14
C ASN A 42 -9.65 13.09 -18.76
N PHE A 43 -10.46 13.47 -17.76
CA PHE A 43 -10.01 13.61 -16.39
C PHE A 43 -9.48 12.29 -15.83
N GLU A 44 -10.24 11.19 -15.98
CA GLU A 44 -9.84 9.85 -15.52
C GLU A 44 -8.54 9.37 -16.18
N ILE A 45 -8.38 9.60 -17.50
CA ILE A 45 -7.15 9.26 -18.21
C ILE A 45 -5.95 10.03 -17.65
N ILE A 46 -6.08 11.36 -17.49
CA ILE A 46 -5.01 12.21 -16.96
C ILE A 46 -4.68 11.79 -15.52
N PHE A 47 -5.70 11.58 -14.69
CA PHE A 47 -5.56 11.16 -13.32
C PHE A 47 -4.84 9.80 -13.24
N ALA A 48 -5.24 8.81 -14.04
CA ALA A 48 -4.61 7.50 -14.09
C ALA A 48 -3.14 7.58 -14.51
N PHE A 49 -2.78 8.41 -15.50
CA PHE A 49 -1.37 8.62 -15.87
C PHE A 49 -0.57 9.27 -14.75
N VAL A 50 -1.07 10.34 -14.14
CA VAL A 50 -0.41 11.01 -13.02
C VAL A 50 -0.22 10.06 -11.85
N PHE A 51 -1.27 9.32 -11.49
CA PHE A 51 -1.25 8.33 -10.42
C PHE A 51 -0.22 7.22 -10.69
N LEU A 52 -0.21 6.66 -11.91
CA LEU A 52 0.76 5.66 -12.32
C LEU A 52 2.20 6.20 -12.23
N ILE A 53 2.47 7.42 -12.72
CA ILE A 53 3.79 8.03 -12.62
C ILE A 53 4.24 8.16 -11.16
N VAL A 54 3.36 8.67 -10.28
CA VAL A 54 3.67 8.82 -8.85
C VAL A 54 3.96 7.46 -8.20
N VAL A 55 3.17 6.42 -8.52
CA VAL A 55 3.40 5.05 -8.04
C VAL A 55 4.74 4.50 -8.52
N MET A 56 5.09 4.69 -9.79
CA MET A 56 6.34 4.22 -10.36
C MET A 56 7.55 4.95 -9.76
N VAL A 57 7.48 6.27 -9.60
CA VAL A 57 8.51 7.06 -8.90
C VAL A 57 8.70 6.54 -7.48
N ARG A 58 7.60 6.32 -6.75
CA ARG A 58 7.64 5.76 -5.40
C ARG A 58 8.30 4.38 -5.39
N PHE A 59 7.90 3.50 -6.28
CA PHE A 59 8.42 2.14 -6.39
C PHE A 59 9.94 2.16 -6.60
N PHE A 60 10.43 2.87 -7.62
CA PHE A 60 11.86 2.91 -7.92
C PHE A 60 12.67 3.60 -6.85
N TYR A 61 12.14 4.65 -6.21
CA TYR A 61 12.82 5.34 -5.12
C TYR A 61 12.95 4.46 -3.86
N MET A 62 11.96 3.60 -3.59
CA MET A 62 11.88 2.82 -2.35
C MET A 62 12.24 1.34 -2.51
N LYS A 63 12.53 0.84 -3.72
CA LYS A 63 12.74 -0.60 -3.99
C LYS A 63 13.87 -1.23 -3.16
N ASP A 64 14.89 -0.44 -2.81
CA ASP A 64 16.05 -0.90 -2.03
C ASP A 64 15.96 -0.47 -0.55
N ALA A 65 14.89 0.22 -0.15
CA ALA A 65 14.69 0.63 1.23
C ALA A 65 14.45 -0.58 2.14
N LYS A 66 15.03 -0.57 3.34
CA LYS A 66 14.81 -1.62 4.34
C LYS A 66 13.34 -1.64 4.76
N THR A 67 12.68 -2.77 4.59
CA THR A 67 11.34 -3.02 5.14
C THR A 67 11.43 -3.11 6.67
N LEU A 68 10.43 -2.57 7.39
CA LEU A 68 10.43 -2.44 8.86
C LEU A 68 11.56 -1.53 9.40
N LEU A 69 12.01 -0.54 8.61
CA LEU A 69 12.90 0.50 9.08
C LEU A 69 12.30 1.19 10.33
N GLY A 70 13.14 1.50 11.31
CA GLY A 70 12.72 2.14 12.56
C GLY A 70 12.45 1.17 13.71
N ALA A 71 12.38 -0.15 13.45
CA ALA A 71 12.23 -1.14 14.51
C ALA A 71 13.31 -0.98 15.60
N ASN A 72 12.87 -0.95 16.86
CA ASN A 72 13.74 -0.77 18.05
C ASN A 72 14.51 -2.04 18.44
N TYR A 73 14.14 -3.18 17.87
CA TYR A 73 14.75 -4.49 18.11
C TYR A 73 14.76 -5.31 16.81
N GLU A 74 15.52 -6.39 16.78
CA GLU A 74 15.55 -7.28 15.62
C GLU A 74 14.20 -7.97 15.40
N MET A 75 13.71 -7.91 14.17
CA MET A 75 12.42 -8.48 13.80
C MET A 75 12.59 -9.92 13.30
N HIS A 76 11.66 -10.81 13.67
CA HIS A 76 11.60 -12.18 13.15
C HIS A 76 11.56 -12.19 11.61
N LYS A 77 12.23 -13.16 10.97
CA LYS A 77 12.27 -13.24 9.50
C LYS A 77 10.88 -13.45 8.91
N GLY A 78 10.01 -14.20 9.61
CA GLY A 78 8.60 -14.37 9.23
C GLY A 78 7.83 -13.05 9.16
N HIS A 79 8.05 -12.12 10.10
CA HIS A 79 7.44 -10.78 10.04
C HIS A 79 7.98 -10.00 8.83
N LEU A 80 9.31 -10.00 8.64
CA LEU A 80 9.92 -9.33 7.50
C LEU A 80 9.40 -9.87 6.16
N PHE A 81 9.19 -11.19 6.05
CA PHE A 81 8.61 -11.83 4.89
C PHE A 81 7.19 -11.35 4.62
N ILE A 82 6.30 -11.39 5.63
CA ILE A 82 4.92 -10.90 5.50
C ILE A 82 4.92 -9.42 5.07
N ALA A 83 5.71 -8.58 5.74
CA ALA A 83 5.76 -7.15 5.44
C ALA A 83 6.26 -6.88 4.01
N LYS A 84 7.25 -7.64 3.52
CA LYS A 84 7.71 -7.54 2.13
C LYS A 84 6.64 -8.02 1.15
N ALA A 85 5.96 -9.13 1.45
CA ALA A 85 4.88 -9.65 0.62
C ALA A 85 3.73 -8.64 0.51
N THR A 86 3.28 -8.08 1.64
CA THR A 86 2.25 -7.03 1.67
C THR A 86 2.65 -5.82 0.82
N HIS A 87 3.87 -5.28 0.98
CA HIS A 87 4.31 -4.16 0.15
C HIS A 87 4.37 -4.50 -1.35
N ARG A 88 4.80 -5.71 -1.72
CA ARG A 88 4.82 -6.15 -3.12
C ARG A 88 3.41 -6.23 -3.71
N ILE A 89 2.46 -6.79 -2.96
CA ILE A 89 1.06 -6.89 -3.41
C ILE A 89 0.44 -5.48 -3.52
N ILE A 90 0.75 -4.58 -2.59
CA ILE A 90 0.35 -3.17 -2.67
C ILE A 90 0.88 -2.52 -3.94
N TYR A 91 2.18 -2.63 -4.24
CA TYR A 91 2.72 -2.07 -5.49
C TYR A 91 2.08 -2.70 -6.72
N PHE A 92 1.88 -4.02 -6.72
CA PHE A 92 1.23 -4.72 -7.80
C PHE A 92 -0.19 -4.20 -8.05
N SER A 93 -1.03 -4.13 -7.01
CA SER A 93 -2.41 -3.65 -7.14
C SER A 93 -2.48 -2.19 -7.56
N LEU A 94 -1.61 -1.34 -7.02
CA LEU A 94 -1.57 0.10 -7.32
C LEU A 94 -0.99 0.44 -8.69
N ILE A 95 -0.20 -0.43 -9.29
CA ILE A 95 0.22 -0.30 -10.70
C ILE A 95 -0.89 -0.82 -11.61
N MET A 96 -1.49 -1.96 -11.26
CA MET A 96 -2.58 -2.56 -12.04
C MET A 96 -3.81 -1.66 -12.11
N LEU A 97 -4.17 -0.97 -11.03
CA LEU A 97 -5.36 -0.13 -10.96
C LEU A 97 -5.39 0.97 -12.06
N PRO A 98 -4.42 1.91 -12.14
CA PRO A 98 -4.42 2.91 -13.21
C PRO A 98 -4.15 2.28 -14.59
N THR A 99 -3.36 1.21 -14.67
CA THR A 99 -3.06 0.56 -15.96
C THR A 99 -4.31 -0.08 -16.58
N THR A 100 -5.12 -0.73 -15.75
CA THR A 100 -6.41 -1.30 -16.18
C THR A 100 -7.47 -0.23 -16.39
N GLY A 101 -7.44 0.88 -15.65
CA GLY A 101 -8.29 2.05 -15.93
C GLY A 101 -8.01 2.66 -17.30
N LEU A 102 -6.72 2.81 -17.65
CA LEU A 102 -6.29 3.22 -18.99
C LEU A 102 -6.68 2.21 -20.07
N LEU A 103 -6.64 0.91 -19.75
CA LEU A 103 -7.14 -0.13 -20.66
C LEU A 103 -8.65 0.01 -20.88
N ILE A 104 -9.45 0.24 -19.84
CA ILE A 104 -10.89 0.50 -19.95
C ILE A 104 -11.14 1.70 -20.86
N ALA A 105 -10.47 2.83 -20.60
CA ALA A 105 -10.58 4.04 -21.42
C ALA A 105 -10.21 3.78 -22.89
N GLY A 106 -9.13 3.04 -23.14
CA GLY A 106 -8.69 2.67 -24.48
C GLY A 106 -9.68 1.77 -25.22
N VAL A 107 -10.24 0.77 -24.53
CA VAL A 107 -11.26 -0.13 -25.08
C VAL A 107 -12.55 0.63 -25.36
N PHE A 108 -12.99 1.48 -24.42
CA PHE A 108 -14.18 2.33 -24.54
C PHE A 108 -14.10 3.23 -25.78
N ASN A 109 -12.99 3.97 -25.93
CA ASN A 109 -12.81 4.93 -27.02
C ASN A 109 -12.60 4.25 -28.39
N SER A 110 -12.03 3.04 -28.42
CA SER A 110 -11.75 2.33 -29.68
C SER A 110 -12.91 1.45 -30.15
N GLY A 111 -13.93 1.21 -29.30
CA GLY A 111 -15.06 0.32 -29.61
C GLY A 111 -14.67 -1.15 -29.83
N ILE A 112 -13.49 -1.57 -29.37
CA ILE A 112 -13.00 -2.94 -29.57
C ILE A 112 -13.62 -3.90 -28.52
N PRO A 113 -13.75 -5.20 -28.83
CA PRO A 113 -14.19 -6.18 -27.85
C PRO A 113 -13.17 -6.29 -26.69
N GLY A 114 -13.66 -6.60 -25.48
CA GLY A 114 -12.80 -6.83 -24.31
C GLY A 114 -13.17 -6.04 -23.05
N MET A 115 -14.19 -5.18 -23.12
CA MET A 115 -14.61 -4.33 -21.99
C MET A 115 -14.84 -5.10 -20.69
N ARG A 116 -15.56 -6.22 -20.75
CA ARG A 116 -15.81 -7.09 -19.59
C ARG A 116 -14.52 -7.60 -18.93
N ILE A 117 -13.50 -7.92 -19.72
CA ILE A 117 -12.21 -8.40 -19.19
C ILE A 117 -11.45 -7.24 -18.57
N ALA A 118 -11.44 -6.07 -19.21
CA ALA A 118 -10.79 -4.87 -18.69
C ALA A 118 -11.36 -4.46 -17.33
N ILE A 119 -12.70 -4.45 -17.20
CA ILE A 119 -13.41 -4.17 -15.94
C ILE A 119 -13.07 -5.21 -14.88
N ALA A 120 -13.16 -6.51 -15.21
CA ALA A 120 -12.85 -7.56 -14.25
C ALA A 120 -11.40 -7.45 -13.71
N LEU A 121 -10.43 -7.13 -14.57
CA LEU A 121 -9.05 -6.89 -14.15
C LEU A 121 -8.93 -5.66 -13.24
N HIS A 122 -9.66 -4.60 -13.54
CA HIS A 122 -9.68 -3.38 -12.75
C HIS A 122 -10.31 -3.60 -11.36
N GLU A 123 -11.45 -4.28 -11.30
CA GLU A 123 -12.14 -4.63 -10.05
C GLU A 123 -11.26 -5.52 -9.15
N ILE A 124 -10.57 -6.51 -9.74
CA ILE A 124 -9.61 -7.34 -8.99
C ILE A 124 -8.46 -6.49 -8.44
N ALA A 125 -7.94 -5.55 -9.24
CA ALA A 125 -6.89 -4.63 -8.79
C ALA A 125 -7.37 -3.73 -7.64
N ALA A 126 -8.58 -3.17 -7.75
CA ALA A 126 -9.21 -2.34 -6.73
C ALA A 126 -9.47 -3.13 -5.44
N PHE A 127 -10.01 -4.33 -5.54
CA PHE A 127 -10.22 -5.21 -4.39
C PHE A 127 -8.91 -5.54 -3.67
N LEU A 128 -7.87 -5.91 -4.42
CA LEU A 128 -6.55 -6.17 -3.86
C LEU A 128 -5.97 -4.92 -3.21
N SER A 129 -6.12 -3.73 -3.80
CA SER A 129 -5.62 -2.50 -3.19
C SER A 129 -6.36 -2.18 -1.89
N TYR A 130 -7.69 -2.31 -1.84
CA TYR A 130 -8.49 -2.09 -0.63
C TYR A 130 -8.04 -2.98 0.53
N ILE A 131 -7.99 -4.29 0.31
CA ILE A 131 -7.62 -5.23 1.37
C ILE A 131 -6.17 -5.00 1.81
N THR A 132 -5.24 -4.90 0.87
CA THR A 132 -3.81 -4.84 1.23
C THR A 132 -3.42 -3.52 1.87
N ILE A 133 -4.01 -2.39 1.44
CA ILE A 133 -3.83 -1.10 2.09
C ILE A 133 -4.50 -1.09 3.47
N GLY A 134 -5.69 -1.67 3.59
CA GLY A 134 -6.36 -1.84 4.89
C GLY A 134 -5.50 -2.60 5.90
N ILE A 135 -4.94 -3.74 5.48
CA ILE A 135 -4.00 -4.53 6.28
C ILE A 135 -2.75 -3.71 6.63
N HIS A 136 -2.18 -2.98 5.67
CA HIS A 136 -1.00 -2.15 5.89
C HIS A 136 -1.23 -1.02 6.90
N VAL A 137 -2.36 -0.31 6.80
CA VAL A 137 -2.73 0.75 7.73
C VAL A 137 -3.01 0.16 9.12
N ALA A 138 -3.77 -0.93 9.20
CA ALA A 138 -4.05 -1.61 10.46
C ALA A 138 -2.77 -2.09 11.15
N ALA A 139 -1.86 -2.72 10.41
CA ALA A 139 -0.56 -3.15 10.92
C ALA A 139 0.30 -1.97 11.37
N SER A 140 0.27 -0.84 10.65
CA SER A 140 1.01 0.37 11.02
C SER A 140 0.47 1.01 12.31
N LEU A 141 -0.85 1.09 12.46
CA LEU A 141 -1.50 1.57 13.68
C LEU A 141 -1.24 0.62 14.86
N TYR A 142 -1.26 -0.68 14.61
CA TYR A 142 -0.94 -1.67 15.63
C TYR A 142 0.54 -1.61 16.06
N SER A 143 1.45 -1.46 15.11
CA SER A 143 2.87 -1.22 15.34
C SER A 143 3.09 -0.01 16.24
N ARG A 144 2.40 1.10 15.93
CA ARG A 144 2.40 2.31 16.76
C ARG A 144 1.85 2.05 18.17
N PHE A 145 0.77 1.27 18.30
CA PHE A 145 0.19 0.93 19.60
C PHE A 145 1.14 0.07 20.46
N LYS A 146 1.94 -0.79 19.83
CA LYS A 146 3.02 -1.55 20.50
C LYS A 146 4.18 -0.66 20.93
N GLY A 147 4.49 0.41 20.19
CA GLY A 147 5.65 1.25 20.48
C GLY A 147 6.95 0.67 19.93
N GLU A 148 6.90 -0.05 18.79
CA GLU A 148 8.04 -0.83 18.27
C GLU A 148 8.99 -0.04 17.35
N GLY A 149 8.69 1.22 17.02
CA GLY A 149 9.60 2.13 16.32
C GLY A 149 9.30 2.31 14.82
N ILE A 150 8.60 1.36 14.20
CA ILE A 150 8.39 1.32 12.74
C ILE A 150 7.49 2.48 12.27
N TRP A 151 6.46 2.82 13.05
CA TRP A 151 5.58 3.95 12.76
C TRP A 151 6.36 5.27 12.58
N ASN A 152 7.30 5.53 13.50
CA ASN A 152 8.11 6.74 13.51
C ASN A 152 9.00 6.89 12.27
N ALA A 153 9.30 5.80 11.56
CA ALA A 153 10.12 5.84 10.36
C ALA A 153 9.40 6.50 9.17
N MET A 154 8.07 6.39 9.08
CA MET A 154 7.29 6.92 7.95
C MET A 154 6.39 8.10 8.33
N VAL A 155 5.92 8.18 9.57
CA VAL A 155 4.99 9.24 9.99
C VAL A 155 5.74 10.38 10.68
N PRO A 156 5.68 11.62 10.14
CA PRO A 156 6.41 12.76 10.71
C PRO A 156 5.73 13.37 11.94
N VAL A 157 4.43 13.13 12.12
CA VAL A 157 3.61 13.64 13.22
C VAL A 157 3.06 12.48 14.05
N TRP A 158 2.71 12.73 15.32
CA TRP A 158 2.11 11.71 16.19
C TRP A 158 2.99 10.47 16.40
N GLN A 159 4.29 10.70 16.62
CA GLN A 159 5.28 9.66 16.89
C GLN A 159 5.03 8.95 18.23
N GLU A 160 5.45 7.70 18.32
CA GLU A 160 5.46 6.93 19.56
C GLU A 160 6.69 7.30 20.41
N SER A 161 6.56 7.28 21.74
CA SER A 161 7.64 7.67 22.66
C SER A 161 8.19 6.50 23.48
N LYS A 162 7.39 5.46 23.74
CA LYS A 162 7.78 4.30 24.55
C LYS A 162 7.02 3.05 24.14
N LYS A 163 7.63 1.88 24.39
CA LYS A 163 6.96 0.58 24.25
C LYS A 163 5.77 0.47 25.19
N ASN A 164 4.68 -0.11 24.70
CA ASN A 164 3.49 -0.38 25.48
C ASN A 164 3.68 -1.68 26.28
N GLY A 165 3.83 -1.54 27.60
CA GLY A 165 4.03 -2.66 28.52
C GLY A 165 2.75 -3.33 29.03
N SER A 166 1.60 -3.14 28.37
CA SER A 166 0.34 -3.75 28.82
C SER A 166 0.35 -5.27 28.65
N LYS A 167 -0.38 -5.97 29.54
CA LYS A 167 -0.54 -7.44 29.47
C LYS A 167 -1.12 -7.89 28.13
N LEU A 168 -2.03 -7.10 27.56
CA LEU A 168 -2.63 -7.36 26.25
C LEU A 168 -1.56 -7.38 25.15
N VAL A 169 -0.71 -6.35 25.08
CA VAL A 169 0.38 -6.30 24.08
C VAL A 169 1.34 -7.46 24.23
N SER A 170 1.79 -7.77 25.46
CA SER A 170 2.71 -8.91 25.69
C SER A 170 2.11 -10.26 25.27
N THR A 171 0.79 -10.42 25.40
CA THR A 171 0.09 -11.64 24.98
C THR A 171 0.00 -11.75 23.47
N LEU A 172 -0.31 -10.64 22.78
CA LEU A 172 -0.34 -10.58 21.32
C LEU A 172 1.05 -10.81 20.71
N GLU A 173 2.10 -10.19 21.27
CA GLU A 173 3.49 -10.43 20.85
C GLU A 173 3.87 -11.91 20.94
N THR A 174 3.45 -12.60 22.01
CA THR A 174 3.70 -14.04 22.17
C THR A 174 3.02 -14.87 21.06
N ILE A 175 1.81 -14.49 20.65
CA ILE A 175 1.08 -15.16 19.56
C ILE A 175 1.73 -14.87 18.21
N GLU A 176 2.08 -13.61 17.96
CA GLU A 176 2.79 -13.15 16.76
C GLU A 176 4.11 -13.90 16.56
N HIS A 177 4.95 -13.98 17.60
CA HIS A 177 6.24 -14.65 17.51
C HIS A 177 6.07 -16.12 17.13
N LYS A 178 5.12 -16.83 17.76
CA LYS A 178 4.81 -18.23 17.38
C LYS A 178 4.37 -18.35 15.93
N LEU A 179 3.57 -17.41 15.43
CA LEU A 179 3.15 -17.40 14.02
C LEU A 179 4.34 -17.13 13.10
N TYR A 180 5.21 -16.16 13.43
CA TYR A 180 6.39 -15.83 12.64
C TYR A 180 7.38 -16.99 12.58
N ASP A 181 7.60 -17.70 13.68
CA ASP A 181 8.48 -18.86 13.73
C ASP A 181 7.93 -20.03 12.88
N GLN A 182 6.60 -20.21 12.86
CA GLN A 182 5.97 -21.19 11.97
C GLN A 182 6.12 -20.83 10.49
N ILE A 183 6.02 -19.54 10.16
CA ILE A 183 6.24 -19.05 8.79
C ILE A 183 7.68 -19.26 8.37
N GLU A 184 8.63 -18.92 9.25
CA GLU A 184 10.06 -19.11 9.00
C GLU A 184 10.36 -20.58 8.72
N LYS A 185 9.92 -21.48 9.61
CA LYS A 185 10.12 -22.93 9.45
C LYS A 185 9.47 -23.55 8.20
N LYS A 186 8.36 -22.98 7.71
CA LYS A 186 7.61 -23.57 6.58
C LYS A 186 7.95 -22.98 5.23
N LEU A 187 8.35 -21.72 5.18
CA LEU A 187 8.47 -20.95 3.95
C LEU A 187 9.86 -20.36 3.72
N LEU A 188 10.70 -20.29 4.75
CA LEU A 188 12.02 -19.66 4.69
C LEU A 188 13.19 -20.61 4.99
N ASP A 189 12.92 -21.74 5.65
CA ASP A 189 13.83 -22.88 5.88
C ASP A 189 13.54 -24.02 4.90
#